data_AF-T1KMF3-F1
#
_entry.id   AF-T1KMF3-F1
#
_cell.length_a   1.000
_cell.length_b   1.000
_cell.length_c   1.000
_cell.angle_alpha   90.00
_cell.angle_beta   90.00
_cell.angle_gamma   90.00
#
_symmetry.space_group_name_H-M   'P 1'
#
loop_
_entity.id
_entity.type
_entity.pdbx_description
1 polymer ?
#
loop_
_entity_poly.entity_id
_entity_poly.type
_entity_poly.pdbx_seq_one_letter_code
_entity_poly.pdbx_strand_id
1 'polypeptide(L)'
;MSADNINSDETVIKVKLSSEDYHDIVIDWTDTSQAYEQQVFSRLKKISGIPYEHSLAEISGIPVEQTFDIYFLAGNYGAECFRNKRAEPQLENTPLLCMRIQFNRENLLNLMNGNEPFRLALRLRCDDNKHFYIGYNFVPERLIGETECTLNFCHHLDNKAHLNKLRAIVTNDALQSQMAHLLVQPRWPENHEFHLERWHGAYRRFNVMQYYYRTCYPFHQTVILTSRHVNYVPPQLYLRTHG
;
A
#
# COMPACT_ATOMS: atom_id res chain seq x y z
N MET A 1 25.63 16.02 -5.18
CA MET A 1 24.45 16.46 -5.97
C MET A 1 24.98 16.98 -7.29
N SER A 2 24.80 16.24 -8.39
CA SER A 2 25.13 16.75 -9.73
C SER A 2 23.98 17.62 -10.24
N ALA A 3 24.32 18.78 -10.81
CA ALA A 3 23.38 19.80 -11.26
C ALA A 3 22.49 19.38 -12.44
N ASP A 4 22.75 18.21 -13.04
CA ASP A 4 22.10 17.77 -14.28
C ASP A 4 20.66 17.24 -14.09
N ASN A 5 20.25 16.92 -12.85
CA ASN A 5 18.95 16.31 -12.58
C ASN A 5 17.80 17.30 -12.34
N ILE A 6 18.13 18.60 -12.18
CA ILE A 6 17.15 19.65 -11.89
C ILE A 6 16.41 20.11 -13.16
N ASN A 7 16.91 19.75 -14.35
CA ASN A 7 16.38 20.22 -15.64
C ASN A 7 15.79 19.13 -16.56
N SER A 8 15.72 17.87 -16.12
CA SER A 8 15.02 16.79 -16.86
C SER A 8 13.49 17.02 -16.87
N ASP A 9 12.81 16.90 -18.00
CA ASP A 9 11.35 16.99 -18.06
C ASP A 9 10.65 15.80 -17.38
N GLU A 10 11.41 14.77 -17.04
CA GLU A 10 10.93 13.54 -16.41
C GLU A 10 11.67 13.22 -15.11
N THR A 11 10.96 12.56 -14.20
CA THR A 11 11.51 11.96 -12.98
C THR A 11 11.24 10.46 -12.97
N VAL A 12 12.26 9.65 -12.68
CA VAL A 12 12.15 8.18 -12.62
C VAL A 12 12.22 7.69 -11.18
N ILE A 13 11.20 6.95 -10.75
CA ILE A 13 11.17 6.24 -9.47
C ILE A 13 11.46 4.76 -9.74
N LYS A 14 12.58 4.25 -9.22
CA LYS A 14 12.94 2.85 -9.35
C LYS A 14 12.34 2.03 -8.23
N VAL A 15 11.50 1.05 -8.56
CA VAL A 15 10.83 0.19 -7.58
C VAL A 15 11.08 -1.28 -7.86
N LYS A 16 11.07 -2.11 -6.82
CA LYS A 16 11.27 -3.57 -6.97
C LYS A 16 10.48 -4.36 -5.93
N LEU A 17 9.74 -5.37 -6.39
CA LEU A 17 9.19 -6.41 -5.52
C LEU A 17 10.30 -7.37 -5.09
N SER A 18 10.17 -7.98 -3.91
CA SER A 18 11.11 -9.02 -3.48
C SER A 18 11.11 -10.16 -4.51
N SER A 19 12.30 -10.60 -4.93
CA SER A 19 12.55 -11.60 -5.99
C SER A 19 12.20 -11.23 -7.45
N GLU A 20 11.89 -9.96 -7.75
CA GLU A 20 11.71 -9.49 -9.13
C GLU A 20 12.80 -8.51 -9.57
N ASP A 21 12.81 -8.10 -10.83
CA ASP A 21 13.70 -7.05 -11.33
C ASP A 21 13.19 -5.65 -10.95
N TYR A 22 14.02 -4.63 -11.20
CA TYR A 22 13.58 -3.25 -11.01
C TYR A 22 12.62 -2.84 -12.13
N HIS A 23 11.62 -2.06 -11.75
CA HIS A 23 10.69 -1.39 -12.64
C HIS A 23 10.86 0.12 -12.47
N ASP A 24 10.83 0.83 -13.60
CA ASP A 24 10.94 2.28 -13.62
C ASP A 24 9.53 2.88 -13.75
N ILE A 25 9.12 3.64 -12.74
CA ILE A 25 7.92 4.46 -12.78
C ILE A 25 8.33 5.86 -13.16
N VAL A 26 7.94 6.30 -14.36
CA VAL A 26 8.33 7.59 -14.90
C VAL A 26 7.20 8.61 -14.73
N ILE A 27 7.53 9.78 -14.22
CA ILE A 27 6.66 10.95 -14.09
C ILE A 27 7.12 12.00 -15.10
N ASP A 28 6.28 12.28 -16.09
CA ASP A 28 6.47 13.34 -17.08
C ASP A 28 5.84 14.63 -16.53
N TRP A 29 6.68 15.64 -16.24
CA TRP A 29 6.24 16.92 -15.71
C TRP A 29 5.66 17.86 -16.79
N THR A 30 5.76 17.48 -18.06
CA THR A 30 5.16 18.19 -19.19
C THR A 30 3.77 17.65 -19.53
N ASP A 31 3.47 16.41 -19.13
CA ASP A 31 2.16 15.79 -19.29
C ASP A 31 1.14 16.36 -18.30
N THR A 32 0.37 17.32 -18.78
CA THR A 32 -0.73 17.97 -18.03
C THR A 32 -2.10 17.31 -18.28
N SER A 33 -2.15 16.16 -18.99
CA SER A 33 -3.41 15.45 -19.26
C SER A 33 -4.05 14.85 -18.01
N GLN A 34 -3.25 14.62 -16.96
CA GLN A 34 -3.69 14.19 -15.64
C GLN A 34 -2.82 14.80 -14.54
N ALA A 35 -3.29 14.74 -13.30
CA ALA A 35 -2.48 15.16 -12.16
C ALA A 35 -1.22 14.28 -12.05
N TYR A 36 -0.07 14.88 -11.74
CA TYR A 36 1.23 14.19 -11.77
C TYR A 36 1.28 12.97 -10.84
N GLU A 37 0.65 13.04 -9.66
CA GLU A 37 0.58 11.90 -8.74
C GLU A 37 -0.18 10.71 -9.33
N GLN A 38 -1.11 10.95 -10.27
CA GLN A 38 -1.87 9.89 -10.93
C GLN A 38 -1.01 9.05 -11.86
N GLN A 39 0.08 9.61 -12.40
CA GLN A 39 1.02 8.88 -13.24
C GLN A 39 1.69 7.71 -12.50
N VAL A 40 1.85 7.80 -11.17
CA VAL A 40 2.39 6.71 -10.34
C VAL A 40 1.44 5.51 -10.31
N PHE A 41 0.14 5.80 -10.16
CA PHE A 41 -0.91 4.76 -10.08
C PHE A 41 -1.25 4.18 -11.45
N SER A 42 -1.34 5.06 -12.45
CA SER A 42 -1.81 4.74 -13.80
C SER A 42 -1.28 5.73 -14.81
N ARG A 43 -0.79 5.24 -15.94
CA ARG A 43 -0.51 6.11 -17.08
C ARG A 43 -1.72 6.15 -18.00
N LEU A 44 -2.31 7.34 -18.17
CA LEU A 44 -3.49 7.54 -19.03
C LEU A 44 -3.19 7.48 -20.53
N LYS A 45 -1.91 7.29 -20.91
CA LYS A 45 -1.34 6.81 -22.19
C LYS A 45 -0.36 7.80 -22.82
N LYS A 46 0.89 7.36 -23.03
CA LYS A 46 1.47 7.29 -24.38
C LYS A 46 2.16 5.95 -24.51
N ILE A 47 1.55 5.06 -25.30
CA ILE A 47 2.22 3.89 -25.87
C ILE A 47 3.24 4.46 -26.85
N SER A 48 4.38 4.94 -26.35
CA SER A 48 5.60 4.68 -27.07
C SER A 48 5.79 3.17 -26.93
N GLY A 49 6.18 2.46 -27.99
CA GLY A 49 6.43 1.01 -27.95
C GLY A 49 7.67 0.67 -27.12
N ILE A 50 7.84 1.33 -25.98
CA ILE A 50 9.01 1.34 -25.11
C ILE A 50 8.66 0.43 -23.91
N PRO A 51 9.29 -0.74 -23.80
CA PRO A 51 8.83 -1.81 -22.90
C PRO A 51 9.21 -1.64 -21.42
N TYR A 52 9.74 -0.50 -20.98
CA TYR A 52 10.36 -0.36 -19.64
C TYR A 52 9.71 0.64 -18.69
N GLU A 53 8.69 1.39 -19.13
CA GLU A 53 8.02 2.37 -18.28
C GLU A 53 6.72 1.79 -17.72
N HIS A 54 6.63 1.68 -16.40
CA HIS A 54 5.50 1.06 -15.74
C HIS A 54 4.79 2.00 -14.75
N SER A 55 3.51 1.73 -14.51
CA SER A 55 2.72 2.24 -13.40
C SER A 55 2.48 1.14 -12.37
N LEU A 56 2.00 1.48 -11.18
CA LEU A 56 1.68 0.47 -10.16
C LEU A 56 0.62 -0.52 -10.64
N ALA A 57 -0.38 -0.09 -11.41
CA ALA A 57 -1.37 -1.00 -11.99
C ALA A 57 -0.74 -2.03 -12.93
N GLU A 58 0.28 -1.65 -13.71
CA GLU A 58 1.00 -2.55 -14.62
C GLU A 58 1.94 -3.50 -13.86
N ILE A 59 2.67 -3.00 -12.87
CA ILE A 59 3.57 -3.82 -12.02
C ILE A 59 2.77 -4.87 -11.24
N SER A 60 1.64 -4.44 -10.65
CA SER A 60 0.85 -5.28 -9.75
C SER A 60 -0.21 -6.14 -10.45
N GLY A 61 -0.69 -5.70 -11.61
CA GLY A 61 -1.91 -6.21 -12.24
C GLY A 61 -3.18 -5.95 -11.42
N ILE A 62 -3.15 -5.02 -10.45
CA ILE A 62 -4.32 -4.60 -9.67
C ILE A 62 -4.94 -3.37 -10.35
N PRO A 63 -6.27 -3.34 -10.54
CA PRO A 63 -6.96 -2.18 -11.10
C PRO A 63 -6.65 -0.89 -10.33
N VAL A 64 -6.60 0.22 -11.05
CA VAL A 64 -6.29 1.54 -10.48
C VAL A 64 -7.32 1.90 -9.42
N GLU A 65 -8.59 1.58 -9.67
CA GLU A 65 -9.72 1.81 -8.79
C GLU A 65 -9.60 1.04 -7.46
N GLN A 66 -8.81 -0.03 -7.43
CA GLN A 66 -8.53 -0.85 -6.26
C GLN A 66 -7.18 -0.52 -5.59
N THR A 67 -6.48 0.48 -6.11
CA THR A 67 -5.25 1.01 -5.51
C THR A 67 -5.57 2.29 -4.74
N PHE A 68 -5.33 2.30 -3.44
CA PHE A 68 -5.78 3.37 -2.55
C PHE A 68 -4.75 4.49 -2.37
N ASP A 69 -3.56 4.17 -1.88
CA ASP A 69 -2.54 5.14 -1.52
C ASP A 69 -1.11 4.60 -1.71
N ILE A 70 -0.15 5.51 -1.67
CA ILE A 70 1.28 5.21 -1.67
C ILE A 70 1.93 5.98 -0.52
N TYR A 71 2.79 5.32 0.23
CA TYR A 71 3.62 5.93 1.27
C TYR A 71 5.08 5.92 0.86
N PHE A 72 5.70 7.08 0.79
CA PHE A 72 7.15 7.23 0.70
C PHE A 72 7.71 7.27 2.12
N LEU A 73 8.48 6.26 2.48
CA LEU A 73 9.11 6.23 3.80
C LEU A 73 10.39 7.06 3.79
N ALA A 74 10.44 8.10 4.63
CA ALA A 74 11.62 8.95 4.78
C ALA A 74 12.54 8.46 5.92
N GLY A 75 12.06 7.57 6.80
CA GLY A 75 12.79 7.02 7.94
C GLY A 75 11.88 6.24 8.88
N ASN A 76 12.31 6.02 10.14
CA ASN A 76 11.59 5.20 11.11
C ASN A 76 10.22 5.76 11.54
N TYR A 77 10.00 7.08 11.40
CA TYR A 77 8.79 7.75 11.92
C TYR A 77 8.13 8.72 10.94
N GLY A 78 8.69 8.90 9.74
CA GLY A 78 8.18 9.85 8.74
C GLY A 78 7.78 9.12 7.47
N ALA A 79 6.53 9.32 7.06
CA ALA A 79 6.03 8.85 5.77
C ALA A 79 5.19 9.94 5.11
N GLU A 80 5.47 10.21 3.84
CA GLU A 80 4.61 11.05 3.01
C GLU A 80 3.63 10.16 2.25
N CYS A 81 2.36 10.52 2.22
CA CYS A 81 1.34 9.71 1.56
C CYS A 81 0.61 10.47 0.46
N PHE A 82 0.49 9.80 -0.68
CA PHE A 82 -0.24 10.26 -1.85
C PHE A 82 -1.41 9.34 -2.11
N ARG A 83 -2.59 9.92 -2.35
CA ARG A 83 -3.82 9.18 -2.57
C ARG A 83 -4.12 9.05 -4.05
N ASN A 84 -4.67 7.90 -4.41
CA ASN A 84 -5.25 7.71 -5.71
C ASN A 84 -6.64 8.36 -5.75
N LYS A 85 -6.80 9.44 -6.53
CA LYS A 85 -8.09 10.12 -6.70
C LYS A 85 -9.10 9.28 -7.50
N ARG A 86 -8.65 8.22 -8.16
CA ARG A 86 -9.46 7.31 -8.97
C ARG A 86 -9.94 6.10 -8.17
N ALA A 87 -9.46 5.91 -6.94
CA ALA A 87 -10.07 4.96 -6.03
C ALA A 87 -11.40 5.52 -5.55
N GLU A 88 -12.50 4.79 -5.79
CA GLU A 88 -13.81 5.13 -5.24
C GLU A 88 -14.07 4.33 -3.97
N PRO A 89 -14.57 4.95 -2.89
CA PRO A 89 -14.86 6.38 -2.75
C PRO A 89 -13.60 7.21 -2.51
N GLN A 90 -13.67 8.50 -2.86
CA GLN A 90 -12.67 9.50 -2.50
C GLN A 90 -12.77 9.78 -0.99
N LEU A 91 -12.23 8.88 -0.17
CA LEU A 91 -12.43 8.91 1.28
C LEU A 91 -11.66 10.05 1.92
N GLU A 92 -12.36 11.06 2.43
CA GLU A 92 -11.79 12.30 2.96
C GLU A 92 -10.99 12.10 4.27
N ASN A 93 -11.32 11.08 5.06
CA ASN A 93 -10.74 10.89 6.39
C ASN A 93 -9.38 10.17 6.31
N THR A 94 -8.29 10.85 6.67
CA THR A 94 -7.01 10.20 7.01
C THR A 94 -6.78 10.36 8.52
N PRO A 95 -6.27 9.33 9.21
CA PRO A 95 -5.71 9.54 10.54
C PRO A 95 -4.57 10.56 10.51
N LEU A 96 -4.44 11.32 11.60
CA LEU A 96 -3.58 12.49 11.86
C LEU A 96 -2.06 12.32 11.60
N LEU A 97 -1.61 11.16 11.11
CA LEU A 97 -0.20 10.80 10.91
C LEU A 97 0.31 11.01 9.48
N CYS A 98 -0.55 11.43 8.55
CA CYS A 98 -0.17 11.70 7.16
C CYS A 98 0.21 13.18 7.00
N MET A 99 1.50 13.48 6.89
CA MET A 99 1.89 14.76 6.31
C MET A 99 1.53 14.72 4.82
N ARG A 100 0.94 15.81 4.33
CA ARG A 100 0.57 15.96 2.93
C ARG A 100 1.45 17.06 2.36
N ILE A 101 2.67 16.73 1.97
CA ILE A 101 3.41 17.63 1.09
C ILE A 101 2.74 17.66 -0.29
N GLN A 102 2.85 18.78 -0.98
CA GLN A 102 2.34 18.89 -2.35
C GLN A 102 3.11 17.94 -3.26
N PHE A 103 2.42 17.17 -4.10
CA PHE A 103 3.09 16.35 -5.12
C PHE A 103 3.61 17.27 -6.23
N ASN A 104 4.90 17.60 -6.16
CA ASN A 104 5.61 18.37 -7.16
C ASN A 104 7.02 17.80 -7.34
N ARG A 105 7.72 18.28 -8.37
CA ARG A 105 9.04 17.78 -8.74
C ARG A 105 10.07 17.87 -7.63
N GLU A 106 10.19 19.03 -7.00
CA GLU A 106 11.16 19.28 -5.93
C GLU A 106 10.93 18.36 -4.73
N ASN A 107 9.68 18.26 -4.28
CA ASN A 107 9.28 17.39 -3.19
C ASN A 107 9.53 15.91 -3.50
N LEU A 108 9.22 15.45 -4.71
CA LEU A 108 9.50 14.07 -5.10
C LEU A 108 11.00 13.78 -5.14
N LEU A 109 11.81 14.67 -5.73
CA LEU A 109 13.27 14.52 -5.76
C LEU A 109 13.87 14.48 -4.35
N ASN A 110 13.36 15.29 -3.42
CA ASN A 110 13.76 15.27 -2.02
C ASN A 110 13.40 13.93 -1.35
N LEU A 111 12.22 13.37 -1.63
CA LEU A 111 11.80 12.07 -1.10
C LEU A 111 12.66 10.91 -1.63
N MET A 112 13.12 10.99 -2.87
CA MET A 112 13.97 9.98 -3.48
C MET A 112 15.44 10.05 -3.07
N ASN A 113 15.84 11.05 -2.27
CA ASN A 113 17.19 11.18 -1.73
C ASN A 113 18.30 10.90 -2.77
N GLY A 114 18.25 11.57 -3.93
CA GLY A 114 19.24 11.39 -4.99
C GLY A 114 19.03 10.14 -5.86
N ASN A 115 17.78 9.81 -6.18
CA ASN A 115 17.37 8.68 -7.02
C ASN A 115 17.67 7.30 -6.40
N GLU A 116 17.59 7.20 -5.07
CA GLU A 116 17.65 5.93 -4.35
C GLU A 116 16.50 5.00 -4.81
N PRO A 117 16.78 3.71 -5.08
CA PRO A 117 15.74 2.74 -5.37
C PRO A 117 14.88 2.41 -4.15
N PHE A 118 13.64 1.99 -4.42
CA PHE A 118 12.69 1.58 -3.40
C PHE A 118 12.32 0.11 -3.54
N ARG A 119 12.09 -0.55 -2.42
CA ARG A 119 11.30 -1.78 -2.41
C ARG A 119 9.83 -1.48 -2.31
N LEU A 120 9.07 -2.22 -3.11
CA LEU A 120 7.63 -2.15 -3.14
C LEU A 120 7.05 -3.09 -2.08
N ALA A 121 6.34 -2.53 -1.12
CA ALA A 121 5.64 -3.27 -0.09
C ALA A 121 4.12 -3.10 -0.24
N LEU A 122 3.35 -4.18 -0.06
CA LEU A 122 1.90 -4.23 -0.28
C LEU A 122 1.09 -4.20 1.03
N ARG A 123 0.08 -3.34 1.15
CA ARG A 123 -0.81 -3.30 2.31
C ARG A 123 -2.25 -3.49 1.90
N LEU A 124 -2.89 -4.52 2.45
CA LEU A 124 -4.33 -4.65 2.34
C LEU A 124 -5.00 -3.58 3.19
N ARG A 125 -5.91 -2.83 2.58
CA ARG A 125 -6.78 -1.85 3.22
C ARG A 125 -8.21 -2.33 3.07
N CYS A 126 -9.04 -1.99 4.04
CA CYS A 126 -10.49 -2.11 3.94
C CYS A 126 -11.06 -0.80 4.45
N ASP A 127 -11.94 -0.19 3.68
CA ASP A 127 -12.47 1.13 3.97
C ASP A 127 -13.93 1.08 4.45
N ASP A 128 -14.49 2.22 4.83
CA ASP A 128 -15.85 2.39 5.33
C ASP A 128 -16.91 1.99 4.30
N ASN A 129 -16.56 2.02 3.01
CA ASN A 129 -17.40 1.48 1.94
C ASN A 129 -17.39 -0.05 1.87
N LYS A 130 -16.65 -0.71 2.76
CA LYS A 130 -16.58 -2.16 2.96
C LYS A 130 -15.91 -2.92 1.82
N HIS A 131 -15.14 -2.22 1.00
CA HIS A 131 -14.33 -2.83 -0.05
C HIS A 131 -12.87 -2.95 0.37
N PHE A 132 -12.19 -3.97 -0.17
CA PHE A 132 -10.74 -4.11 -0.07
C PHE A 132 -10.00 -3.34 -1.15
N TYR A 133 -8.91 -2.69 -0.75
CA TYR A 133 -7.98 -1.98 -1.61
C TYR A 133 -6.54 -2.35 -1.27
N ILE A 134 -5.61 -2.01 -2.17
CA ILE A 134 -4.17 -2.09 -1.90
C ILE A 134 -3.57 -0.70 -1.75
N GLY A 135 -2.88 -0.49 -0.65
CA GLY A 135 -1.90 0.59 -0.48
C GLY A 135 -0.49 0.07 -0.75
N TYR A 136 0.38 0.94 -1.23
CA TYR A 136 1.78 0.61 -1.49
C TYR A 136 2.69 1.39 -0.54
N ASN A 137 3.79 0.77 -0.10
CA ASN A 137 4.88 1.47 0.56
C ASN A 137 6.09 1.44 -0.36
N PHE A 138 6.67 2.61 -0.59
CA PHE A 138 7.98 2.76 -1.20
C PHE A 138 8.97 2.86 -0.05
N VAL A 139 9.66 1.75 0.19
CA VAL A 139 10.62 1.61 1.28
C VAL A 139 12.03 1.78 0.73
N PRO A 140 12.77 2.84 1.10
CA PRO A 140 14.14 3.04 0.64
C PRO A 140 14.99 1.81 0.92
N GLU A 141 15.82 1.40 -0.03
CA GLU A 141 16.66 0.21 0.13
C GLU A 141 17.61 0.31 1.33
N ARG A 142 18.09 1.51 1.69
CA ARG A 142 18.92 1.71 2.88
C ARG A 142 18.23 1.34 4.21
N LEU A 143 16.90 1.24 4.23
CA LEU A 143 16.13 0.88 5.42
C LEU A 143 15.83 -0.62 5.50
N ILE A 144 16.35 -1.43 4.58
CA ILE A 144 16.03 -2.85 4.46
C ILE A 144 17.27 -3.67 4.76
N GLY A 145 17.20 -4.46 5.84
CA GLY A 145 18.18 -5.49 6.12
C GLY A 145 17.98 -6.70 5.21
N GLU A 146 19.06 -7.42 4.89
CA GLU A 146 19.04 -8.55 3.95
C GLU A 146 18.10 -9.69 4.35
N THR A 147 17.83 -9.86 5.65
CA THR A 147 17.08 -10.99 6.20
C THR A 147 15.96 -10.59 7.15
N GLU A 148 15.85 -9.32 7.52
CA GLU A 148 14.96 -8.87 8.58
C GLU A 148 13.62 -8.36 8.03
N CYS A 149 12.53 -8.75 8.69
CA CYS A 149 11.22 -8.19 8.43
C CYS A 149 10.95 -7.03 9.39
N THR A 150 10.55 -5.91 8.83
CA THR A 150 10.14 -4.70 9.56
C THR A 150 8.62 -4.55 9.51
N LEU A 151 8.10 -3.54 10.22
CA LEU A 151 6.69 -3.15 10.09
C LEU A 151 6.32 -2.74 8.66
N ASN A 152 7.30 -2.27 7.89
CA ASN A 152 7.09 -1.62 6.60
C ASN A 152 7.45 -2.51 5.39
N PHE A 153 8.31 -3.52 5.58
CA PHE A 153 8.80 -4.39 4.53
C PHE A 153 9.25 -5.76 5.07
N CYS A 154 9.00 -6.83 4.33
CA CYS A 154 9.44 -8.19 4.65
C CYS A 154 9.68 -9.00 3.37
N HIS A 155 10.90 -9.51 3.17
CA HIS A 155 11.27 -10.23 1.94
C HIS A 155 10.37 -11.43 1.61
N HIS A 156 9.86 -12.13 2.63
CA HIS A 156 9.00 -13.30 2.48
C HIS A 156 7.54 -12.96 2.19
N LEU A 157 7.11 -11.71 2.47
CA LEU A 157 5.73 -11.25 2.26
C LEU A 157 5.62 -10.29 1.09
N ASP A 158 6.60 -9.43 0.82
CA ASP A 158 6.53 -8.43 -0.24
C ASP A 158 7.09 -8.99 -1.57
N ASN A 159 6.57 -10.14 -2.01
CA ASN A 159 6.96 -10.82 -3.24
C ASN A 159 5.76 -11.07 -4.17
N LYS A 160 6.04 -11.57 -5.38
CA LYS A 160 5.04 -11.87 -6.41
C LYS A 160 3.95 -12.84 -5.94
N ALA A 161 4.29 -13.84 -5.13
CA ALA A 161 3.32 -14.83 -4.67
C ALA A 161 2.27 -14.19 -3.76
N HIS A 162 2.71 -13.34 -2.82
CA HIS A 162 1.82 -12.58 -1.95
C HIS A 162 1.02 -11.53 -2.72
N LEU A 163 1.65 -10.82 -3.67
CA LEU A 163 0.96 -9.92 -4.58
C LEU A 163 -0.22 -10.62 -5.28
N ASN A 164 0.02 -11.81 -5.84
CA ASN A 164 -1.03 -12.57 -6.51
C ASN A 164 -2.17 -12.95 -5.56
N LYS A 165 -1.88 -13.23 -4.28
CA LYS A 165 -2.91 -13.49 -3.26
C LYS A 165 -3.72 -12.23 -2.96
N LEU A 166 -3.05 -11.10 -2.76
CA LEU A 166 -3.71 -9.82 -2.50
C LEU A 166 -4.58 -9.41 -3.69
N ARG A 167 -4.06 -9.52 -4.92
CA ARG A 167 -4.83 -9.29 -6.15
C ARG A 167 -6.10 -10.15 -6.17
N ALA A 168 -5.98 -11.45 -5.92
CA ALA A 168 -7.12 -12.35 -5.88
C ALA A 168 -8.14 -12.04 -4.77
N ILE A 169 -7.76 -11.32 -3.72
CA ILE A 169 -8.67 -10.83 -2.68
C ILE A 169 -9.40 -9.57 -3.16
N VAL A 170 -8.66 -8.57 -3.64
CA VAL A 170 -9.24 -7.27 -4.00
C VAL A 170 -10.11 -7.34 -5.26
N THR A 171 -9.78 -8.21 -6.22
CA THR A 171 -10.55 -8.39 -7.45
C THR A 171 -11.68 -9.43 -7.34
N ASN A 172 -12.00 -9.92 -6.14
CA ASN A 172 -13.03 -10.94 -5.95
C ASN A 172 -14.39 -10.31 -5.60
N ASP A 173 -15.21 -10.06 -6.61
CA ASP A 173 -16.52 -9.42 -6.45
C ASP A 173 -17.47 -10.18 -5.51
N ALA A 174 -17.40 -11.51 -5.50
CA ALA A 174 -18.22 -12.32 -4.61
C ALA A 174 -17.80 -12.14 -3.14
N LEU A 175 -16.49 -12.12 -2.87
CA LEU A 175 -15.97 -11.82 -1.54
C LEU A 175 -16.31 -10.39 -1.13
N GLN A 176 -16.07 -9.40 -2.00
CA GLN A 176 -16.39 -8.00 -1.74
C GLN A 176 -17.87 -7.82 -1.40
N SER A 177 -18.77 -8.47 -2.15
CA SER A 177 -20.21 -8.45 -1.88
C SER A 177 -20.56 -9.07 -0.53
N GLN A 178 -19.98 -10.23 -0.19
CA GLN A 178 -20.20 -10.88 1.10
C GLN A 178 -19.68 -10.03 2.27
N MET A 179 -18.53 -9.37 2.09
CA MET A 179 -17.96 -8.44 3.05
C MET A 179 -18.86 -7.22 3.24
N ALA A 180 -19.39 -6.64 2.16
CA ALA A 180 -20.31 -5.51 2.24
C ALA A 180 -21.56 -5.78 3.09
N HIS A 181 -22.05 -7.03 3.09
CA HIS A 181 -23.15 -7.46 3.95
C HIS A 181 -22.74 -7.66 5.42
N LEU A 182 -21.53 -8.14 5.68
CA LEU A 182 -21.06 -8.51 7.03
C LEU A 182 -20.43 -7.34 7.79
N LEU A 183 -19.79 -6.43 7.08
CA LEU A 183 -19.19 -5.23 7.65
C LEU A 183 -20.32 -4.24 7.97
N VAL A 184 -20.47 -3.89 9.23
CA VAL A 184 -21.47 -2.91 9.69
C VAL A 184 -20.79 -1.54 9.71
N GLN A 185 -21.39 -0.52 9.08
CA GLN A 185 -20.90 0.85 9.22
C GLN A 185 -21.19 1.36 10.64
N PRO A 186 -20.23 2.03 11.29
CA PRO A 186 -20.47 2.68 12.56
C PRO A 186 -21.62 3.67 12.45
N ARG A 187 -22.52 3.67 13.44
CA ARG A 187 -23.51 4.74 13.59
C ARG A 187 -22.85 6.04 14.11
N TRP A 188 -21.60 5.95 14.59
CA TRP A 188 -20.77 7.01 15.16
C TRP A 188 -19.32 6.83 14.68
N PRO A 189 -18.78 7.71 13.81
CA PRO A 189 -17.44 7.57 13.25
C PRO A 189 -16.31 7.64 14.29
N GLU A 190 -16.57 8.20 15.47
CA GLU A 190 -15.52 8.60 16.42
C GLU A 190 -14.91 7.43 17.22
N ASN A 191 -15.54 6.24 17.22
CA ASN A 191 -15.10 5.09 18.03
C ASN A 191 -14.56 3.93 17.18
N HIS A 192 -13.50 4.18 16.39
CA HIS A 192 -12.87 3.21 15.49
C HIS A 192 -12.47 1.87 16.16
N GLU A 193 -12.08 1.88 17.44
CA GLU A 193 -11.54 0.70 18.13
C GLU A 193 -12.53 -0.45 18.28
N PHE A 194 -13.83 -0.19 18.51
CA PHE A 194 -14.84 -1.23 18.69
C PHE A 194 -15.30 -1.89 17.38
N HIS A 195 -15.02 -1.27 16.22
CA HIS A 195 -15.45 -1.75 14.91
C HIS A 195 -14.49 -2.77 14.31
N LEU A 196 -13.20 -2.64 14.62
CA LEU A 196 -12.15 -3.56 14.19
C LEU A 196 -12.43 -5.01 14.63
N GLU A 197 -12.93 -5.23 15.85
CA GLU A 197 -13.29 -6.56 16.37
C GLU A 197 -14.34 -7.29 15.50
N ARG A 198 -15.40 -6.59 15.08
CA ARG A 198 -16.47 -7.18 14.27
C ARG A 198 -16.00 -7.47 12.84
N TRP A 199 -15.13 -6.61 12.32
CA TRP A 199 -14.51 -6.79 11.01
C TRP A 199 -13.49 -7.95 11.03
N HIS A 200 -12.74 -8.12 12.13
CA HIS A 200 -11.84 -9.26 12.34
C HIS A 200 -12.57 -10.60 12.26
N GLY A 201 -13.80 -10.69 12.77
CA GLY A 201 -14.63 -11.89 12.63
C GLY A 201 -14.88 -12.26 11.17
N ALA A 202 -15.24 -11.28 10.34
CA ALA A 202 -15.41 -11.47 8.90
C ALA A 202 -14.07 -11.83 8.22
N TYR A 203 -12.99 -11.12 8.54
CA TYR A 203 -11.66 -11.41 7.98
C TYR A 203 -11.17 -12.81 8.33
N ARG A 204 -11.43 -13.31 9.54
CA ARG A 204 -11.11 -14.69 9.92
C ARG A 204 -11.96 -15.69 9.15
N ARG A 205 -13.28 -15.45 9.05
CA ARG A 205 -14.21 -16.32 8.31
C ARG A 205 -13.78 -16.54 6.86
N PHE A 206 -13.28 -15.51 6.20
CA PHE A 206 -12.79 -15.59 4.82
C PHE A 206 -11.27 -15.78 4.70
N ASN A 207 -10.58 -16.03 5.81
CA ASN A 207 -9.13 -16.22 5.85
C ASN A 207 -8.31 -15.05 5.26
N VAL A 208 -8.85 -13.83 5.34
CA VAL A 208 -8.23 -12.57 4.90
C VAL A 208 -7.34 -11.96 5.98
N MET A 209 -7.61 -12.26 7.27
CA MET A 209 -6.92 -11.67 8.42
C MET A 209 -5.38 -11.76 8.34
N GLN A 210 -4.87 -12.89 7.83
CA GLN A 210 -3.43 -13.11 7.67
C GLN A 210 -2.74 -12.17 6.67
N TYR A 211 -3.51 -11.54 5.78
CA TYR A 211 -3.01 -10.60 4.77
C TYR A 211 -3.19 -9.13 5.20
N TYR A 212 -3.93 -8.89 6.28
CA TYR A 212 -4.15 -7.55 6.83
C TYR A 212 -2.98 -7.10 7.71
N TYR A 213 -2.33 -8.03 8.42
CA TYR A 213 -1.18 -7.75 9.29
C TYR A 213 0.12 -8.29 8.70
N ARG A 214 1.17 -7.46 8.66
CA ARG A 214 2.49 -7.77 8.09
C ARG A 214 3.42 -8.56 9.02
N THR A 215 3.27 -8.38 10.32
CA THR A 215 4.09 -9.08 11.31
C THR A 215 3.33 -10.29 11.84
N CYS A 216 4.06 -11.27 12.39
CA CYS A 216 3.43 -12.31 13.18
C CYS A 216 2.52 -11.62 14.20
N TYR A 217 1.24 -12.01 14.23
CA TYR A 217 0.23 -11.43 15.10
C TYR A 217 0.71 -11.25 16.57
N PRO A 218 1.56 -12.14 17.15
CA PRO A 218 2.21 -11.91 18.44
C PRO A 218 3.14 -10.68 18.53
N PHE A 219 3.90 -10.34 17.50
CA PHE A 219 4.75 -9.14 17.50
C PHE A 219 3.89 -7.87 17.47
N HIS A 220 2.84 -7.87 16.64
CA HIS A 220 1.86 -6.78 16.63
C HIS A 220 1.13 -6.66 17.98
N GLN A 221 0.86 -7.79 18.65
CA GLN A 221 0.33 -7.81 20.02
C GLN A 221 1.29 -7.23 21.03
N THR A 222 2.59 -7.54 20.97
CA THR A 222 3.57 -6.95 21.90
C THR A 222 3.60 -5.43 21.76
N VAL A 223 3.59 -4.91 20.53
CA VAL A 223 3.50 -3.47 20.26
C VAL A 223 2.19 -2.87 20.78
N ILE A 224 1.04 -3.52 20.56
CA ILE A 224 -0.26 -3.08 21.10
C ILE A 224 -0.32 -3.12 22.63
N LEU A 225 0.19 -4.20 23.25
CA LEU A 225 0.21 -4.40 24.70
C LEU A 225 1.07 -3.36 25.40
N THR A 226 2.22 -2.98 24.81
CA THR A 226 3.01 -1.84 25.30
C THR A 226 2.30 -0.49 25.14
N SER A 227 1.35 -0.38 24.21
CA SER A 227 0.56 0.83 23.91
C SER A 227 -0.73 0.96 24.75
N ARG A 228 -1.04 -0.02 25.61
CA ARG A 228 -2.14 -0.03 26.61
C ARG A 228 -3.57 0.21 26.11
N HIS A 229 -3.86 0.10 24.81
CA HIS A 229 -5.23 0.24 24.30
C HIS A 229 -5.68 -1.05 23.62
N VAL A 230 -6.81 -1.57 24.11
CA VAL A 230 -7.67 -2.65 23.58
C VAL A 230 -7.48 -4.07 24.17
N ASN A 231 -8.63 -4.60 24.64
CA ASN A 231 -8.86 -5.96 25.11
C ASN A 231 -8.82 -6.97 23.96
N TYR A 232 -8.05 -8.05 24.13
CA TYR A 232 -7.83 -9.08 23.11
C TYR A 232 -8.66 -10.36 23.35
N VAL A 233 -9.19 -10.94 22.27
CA VAL A 233 -9.69 -12.34 22.21
C VAL A 233 -8.95 -13.11 21.10
N PRO A 234 -8.38 -14.31 21.37
CA PRO A 234 -7.54 -15.03 20.42
C PRO A 234 -8.20 -15.45 19.11
N PRO A 235 -7.49 -15.32 17.95
CA PRO A 235 -7.83 -16.10 16.79
C PRO A 235 -7.51 -17.57 17.10
N GLN A 236 -8.50 -18.44 16.94
CA GLN A 236 -8.18 -19.83 16.65
C GLN A 236 -7.47 -19.83 15.29
N LEU A 237 -6.14 -19.87 15.34
CA LEU A 237 -5.33 -20.26 14.20
C LEU A 237 -5.82 -21.65 13.81
N TYR A 238 -6.64 -21.74 12.77
CA TYR A 238 -6.86 -23.00 12.10
C TYR A 238 -5.52 -23.39 11.46
N LEU A 239 -4.67 -24.02 12.27
CA LEU A 239 -3.79 -25.07 11.77
C LEU A 239 -4.69 -25.94 10.93
N ARG A 240 -4.46 -25.95 9.61
CA ARG A 240 -5.03 -26.98 8.75
C ARG A 240 -4.57 -28.31 9.33
N THR A 241 -5.42 -28.96 10.11
CA THR A 241 -5.33 -30.40 10.26
C THR A 241 -5.74 -30.94 8.90
N HIS A 242 -4.74 -31.47 8.20
CA HIS A 242 -4.97 -32.47 7.18
C HIS A 242 -5.95 -33.53 7.71
N GLY A 243 -6.92 -33.89 6.87
CA GLY A 243 -7.92 -34.93 7.05
C GLY A 243 -8.75 -34.99 5.80
#